data_AF-A0A656GLB3-F1
#
_entry.id   AF-A0A656GLB3-F1
#
_cell.length_a   1.000
_cell.length_b   1.000
_cell.length_c   1.000
_cell.angle_alpha   90.00
_cell.angle_beta   90.00
_cell.angle_gamma   90.00
#
_symmetry.space_group_name_H-M   'P 1'
#
loop_
_entity.id
_entity.type
_entity.pdbx_description
1 polymer ?
#
loop_
_entity_poly.entity_id
_entity_poly.type
_entity_poly.pdbx_seq_one_letter_code
_entity_poly.pdbx_strand_id
1 'polypeptide(L)' 'ADGDLILTVGNDSQFRRFAEVAGQPQWADDSRFLTNKLRVAHRTELIPLIRQATVFKTTAQWVDELEAAG' A
#
# COMPACT_ATOMS: atom_id res chain seq x y z
N ALA A 1 13.88 -0.99 -10.48
CA ALA A 1 13.27 -0.37 -9.29
C ALA A 1 14.13 0.84 -9.00
N ASP A 2 13.65 2.00 -9.44
CA ASP A 2 14.49 3.15 -9.79
C ASP A 2 14.27 4.33 -8.83
N GLY A 3 13.99 4.03 -7.55
CA GLY A 3 13.87 5.04 -6.49
C GLY A 3 13.11 4.56 -5.27
N ASP A 4 13.30 5.26 -4.14
CA ASP A 4 12.55 5.07 -2.90
C ASP A 4 11.20 5.80 -2.98
N LEU A 5 10.10 5.04 -2.91
CA LEU A 5 8.76 5.60 -2.74
C LEU A 5 8.43 5.70 -1.25
N ILE A 6 8.23 6.91 -0.74
CA ILE A 6 7.73 7.11 0.62
C ILE A 6 6.20 7.11 0.57
N LEU A 7 5.59 5.98 0.91
CA LEU A 7 4.14 5.85 1.02
C LEU A 7 3.67 6.26 2.43
N THR A 8 3.05 7.43 2.56
CA THR A 8 2.48 7.93 3.82
C THR A 8 0.98 7.65 3.90
N VAL A 9 0.63 6.55 4.58
CA VAL A 9 -0.77 6.15 4.78
C VAL A 9 -1.25 6.57 6.17
N GLY A 10 -1.80 7.78 6.27
CA GLY A 10 -2.23 8.40 7.54
C GLY A 10 -3.61 7.96 8.05
N ASN A 11 -4.44 7.35 7.20
CA ASN A 11 -5.76 6.83 7.58
C ASN A 11 -6.14 5.55 6.81
N ASP A 12 -7.22 4.90 7.20
CA ASP A 12 -7.65 3.62 6.61
C ASP A 12 -8.19 3.79 5.18
N SER A 13 -8.77 4.94 4.85
CA SER A 13 -9.24 5.27 3.50
C SER A 13 -8.09 5.38 2.49
N GLN A 14 -6.97 5.99 2.88
CA GLN A 14 -5.75 6.05 2.08
C GLN A 14 -5.16 4.65 1.88
N PHE A 15 -5.23 3.78 2.90
CA PHE A 15 -4.78 2.41 2.78
C PHE A 15 -5.62 1.62 1.79
N ARG A 16 -6.95 1.79 1.84
CA ARG A 16 -7.87 1.16 0.90
C ARG A 16 -7.57 1.56 -0.53
N ARG A 17 -7.39 2.86 -0.81
CA ARG A 17 -7.00 3.33 -2.15
C ARG A 17 -5.67 2.74 -2.60
N PHE A 18 -4.67 2.72 -1.71
CA PHE A 18 -3.39 2.07 -2.02
C PHE A 18 -3.58 0.57 -2.35
N ALA A 19 -4.39 -0.15 -1.57
CA ALA A 19 -4.69 -1.55 -1.79
C ALA A 19 -5.39 -1.78 -3.14
N GLU A 20 -6.31 -0.89 -3.53
CA GLU A 20 -6.96 -0.90 -4.85
C GLU A 20 -5.95 -0.66 -5.98
N VAL A 21 -5.09 0.36 -5.87
CA VAL A 21 -4.02 0.65 -6.84
C VAL A 21 -2.99 -0.49 -6.92
N ALA A 22 -2.73 -1.15 -5.80
CA ALA A 22 -1.89 -2.33 -5.72
C ALA A 22 -2.51 -3.58 -6.36
N GLY A 23 -3.78 -3.53 -6.80
CA GLY A 23 -4.52 -4.68 -7.29
C GLY A 23 -4.80 -5.72 -6.21
N GLN A 24 -4.77 -5.30 -4.95
CA GLN A 24 -4.96 -6.13 -3.76
C GLN A 24 -6.03 -5.51 -2.84
N PRO A 25 -7.25 -5.20 -3.33
CA PRO A 25 -8.30 -4.56 -2.53
C PRO A 25 -8.62 -5.33 -1.24
N GLN A 26 -8.44 -6.66 -1.25
CA GLN A 26 -8.61 -7.52 -0.09
C GLN A 26 -7.73 -7.15 1.11
N TRP A 27 -6.61 -6.45 0.91
CA TRP A 27 -5.79 -5.98 2.04
C TRP A 27 -6.54 -4.98 2.91
N ALA A 28 -7.41 -4.16 2.31
CA ALA A 28 -8.20 -3.17 3.05
C ALA A 28 -9.26 -3.83 3.96
N ASP A 29 -9.74 -5.02 3.59
CA ASP A 29 -10.71 -5.80 4.35
C ASP A 29 -10.05 -6.91 5.19
N ASP A 30 -8.73 -7.08 5.09
CA ASP A 30 -7.96 -8.02 5.90
C ASP A 30 -7.95 -7.56 7.36
N SER A 31 -8.36 -8.44 8.27
CA SER A 31 -8.39 -8.15 9.71
C SER A 31 -7.02 -7.76 10.27
N ARG A 32 -5.91 -8.11 9.61
CA ARG A 32 -4.54 -7.71 10.02
C ARG A 32 -4.17 -6.28 9.62
N PHE A 33 -4.86 -5.71 8.63
CA PHE A 33 -4.56 -4.38 8.08
C PHE A 33 -5.74 -3.41 8.14
N LEU A 34 -6.86 -3.84 8.72
CA LEU A 34 -8.12 -3.11 8.80
C LEU A 34 -8.01 -1.73 9.46
N THR A 35 -7.13 -1.61 10.47
CA THR A 35 -6.92 -0.35 11.19
C THR A 35 -5.45 0.03 11.20
N ASN A 36 -5.17 1.32 11.31
CA ASN A 36 -3.79 1.81 11.43
C ASN A 36 -3.00 1.13 12.59
N LYS A 37 -3.67 0.83 13.71
CA LYS A 37 -3.05 0.10 14.82
C LYS A 37 -2.61 -1.31 14.40
N LEU A 38 -3.47 -2.04 13.70
CA LEU A 38 -3.19 -3.39 13.22
C LEU A 38 -2.10 -3.36 12.15
N ARG A 39 -2.12 -2.39 11.23
CA ARG A 39 -1.05 -2.17 10.25
C ARG A 39 0.31 -1.94 10.89
N VAL A 40 0.38 -1.17 11.98
CA VAL A 40 1.63 -0.94 12.72
C VAL A 40 2.09 -2.20 13.47
N ALA A 41 1.15 -2.96 14.03
CA ALA A 41 1.44 -4.23 14.71
C ALA A 41 1.93 -5.32 13.72
N HIS A 42 1.30 -5.41 12.55
CA HIS A 42 1.61 -6.35 11.47
C HIS A 42 2.53 -5.77 10.40
N ARG A 43 3.23 -4.66 10.68
CA ARG A 43 4.08 -3.99 9.68
C ARG A 43 5.15 -4.91 9.09
N THR A 44 5.63 -5.85 9.90
CA THR A 44 6.66 -6.82 9.51
C THR A 44 6.14 -7.82 8.47
N GLU A 45 4.83 -8.08 8.45
CA GLU A 45 4.15 -8.86 7.42
C GLU A 45 3.71 -7.97 6.24
N LEU A 46 3.30 -6.74 6.52
CA LEU A 46 2.83 -5.80 5.51
C LEU A 46 3.94 -5.33 4.56
N ILE A 47 5.14 -5.03 5.09
CA ILE A 47 6.28 -4.58 4.28
C ILE A 47 6.66 -5.58 3.16
N PRO A 48 6.84 -6.89 3.43
CA PRO A 48 7.15 -7.85 2.37
C PRO A 48 5.99 -8.02 1.37
N LEU A 49 4.73 -7.94 1.82
CA LEU A 49 3.57 -7.96 0.91
C LEU A 49 3.57 -6.75 -0.02
N ILE A 50 3.77 -5.55 0.53
CA ILE A 50 3.89 -4.31 -0.26
C ILE A 50 5.07 -4.43 -1.21
N ARG A 51 6.23 -4.90 -0.77
CA ARG A 51 7.39 -5.11 -1.64
C ARG A 51 7.09 -6.07 -2.80
N GLN A 52 6.36 -7.15 -2.54
CA GLN A 52 5.93 -8.07 -3.59
C GLN A 52 4.96 -7.40 -4.57
N ALA A 53 4.02 -6.58 -4.10
CA ALA A 53 3.16 -5.82 -4.99
C ALA A 53 3.93 -4.74 -5.77
N THR A 54 4.87 -4.05 -5.14
CA THR A 54 5.59 -2.94 -5.75
C THR A 54 6.62 -3.39 -6.77
N VAL A 55 7.11 -4.64 -6.77
CA VAL A 55 7.98 -5.13 -7.85
C VAL A 55 7.27 -5.31 -9.19
N PHE A 56 5.93 -5.39 -9.20
CA PHE A 56 5.16 -5.50 -10.46
C PHE A 56 5.04 -4.19 -11.23
N LYS A 57 5.38 -3.04 -10.62
CA LYS A 57 5.23 -1.70 -11.21
C LYS A 57 6.48 -0.87 -10.93
N THR A 58 6.81 0.08 -11.80
CA THR A 58 7.91 1.01 -11.54
C THR A 58 7.50 2.08 -10.54
N THR A 59 8.47 2.72 -9.87
CA THR A 59 8.19 3.84 -8.95
C THR A 59 7.39 4.95 -9.63
N ALA A 60 7.66 5.23 -10.91
CA ALA A 60 6.92 6.22 -11.70
C ALA A 60 5.44 5.82 -11.90
N GLN A 61 5.16 4.55 -12.19
CA GLN A 61 3.77 4.07 -12.31
C GLN A 61 3.03 4.18 -10.99
N TRP A 62 3.69 3.86 -9.87
CA TRP A 62 3.10 4.05 -8.55
C TRP A 62 2.77 5.50 -8.24
N VAL A 63 3.68 6.43 -8.57
CA VAL A 63 3.42 7.86 -8.38
C VAL A 63 2.24 8.30 -9.22
N ASP A 64 2.20 7.96 -10.50
CA ASP A 64 1.12 8.35 -11.43
C ASP A 64 -0.26 7.81 -10.96
N GLU A 65 -0.31 6.53 -10.59
CA GLU A 65 -1.56 5.91 -10.12
C GLU A 65 -1.99 6.41 -8.73
N LEU A 66 -1.04 6.70 -7.83
CA LEU A 66 -1.36 7.25 -6.51
C LEU A 66 -1.76 8.72 -6.57
N GLU A 67 -1.17 9.52 -7.48
CA GLU A 67 -1.62 10.87 -7.77
C GLU A 67 -3.01 10.86 -8.40
N ALA A 68 -3.28 9.95 -9.34
CA ALA A 68 -4.62 9.79 -9.93
C ALA A 68 -5.66 9.30 -8.91
N ALA A 69 -5.26 8.56 -7.88
CA ALA A 69 -6.11 8.12 -6.78
C ALA A 69 -6.23 9.13 -5.63
N GLY A 70 -5.48 10.24 -5.66
CA GLY A 70 -5.52 11.33 -4.68
C GLY A 70 -6.78 12.17 -4.79
#